data_AF-G9MPE4-F1
#
_entry.id   AF-G9MPE4-F1
#
_cell.length_a   1.000
_cell.length_b   1.000
_cell.length_c   1.000
_cell.angle_alpha   90.00
_cell.angle_beta   90.00
_cell.angle_gamma   90.00
#
_symmetry.space_group_name_H-M   'P 1'
#
loop_
_entity.id
_entity.type
_entity.pdbx_description
1 polymer ?
#
loop_
_entity_poly.entity_id
_entity_poly.type
_entity_poly.pdbx_seq_one_letter_code
_entity_poly.pdbx_strand_id
1 'polypeptide(L)'
;RFTRPTDGRVNSYIKFNWPQRRTQGGRSSSISAATQRGSDADGDDDQIEEIPRPSTQSSSALVATSRHHSNQHSKHLSSQIIDMLSKSQRRSDRSLSFSDSASPSAESNYSVTSPSAPSWSPHSWANHSSPKGPPMLPSHFGMVSKMDKIDRQLWAFYIRNWCPGRSILGKTNSWLQDFAPMEGNNGVLCAMQSLAGIYVYDYQPLEDISRRINHRFALAEARLSELLSKMELTVAETSELITISSILSMQDIVLTERRRKQPHNPRWLEGFKQSEHFLEQIDEGSRFWSKSNVQQSSLRISQSIIVGRAVVLSQLMAPLKSPSVFDPEKEAARFGWLLYGNMEDMYEIHGGCGFSKKLLHSMSQISYCAARLYQDPESTIAPLTAKFLLSELREMRQWSSAPDSAPWEEAKSLPQTIEMVRAAPEGFVIESACHMTEVTAEAWRFAAIIYLQCRALRMPRNHPEVLGDLSDLAKCINIMPTSGYNFTAQAPLFPVFLLGMLATVPAHVSVAQTWFEKVTSTPVRSSVPPLYDALKRIWMWIDVEPSLKPPPKRKRAKLDVDVGKRFPWWEHLVKRVQENETEILCLT
;
A
#
# COMPACT_ATOMS: atom_id res chain seq x y z
N ARG A 1 1.46 -2.05 22.02
CA ARG A 1 0.67 -3.03 22.80
C ARG A 1 -0.78 -2.68 22.59
N PHE A 2 -1.62 -3.64 22.18
CA PHE A 2 -3.03 -3.38 21.90
C PHE A 2 -3.92 -4.43 22.58
N THR A 3 -5.12 -4.03 22.94
CA THR A 3 -6.20 -4.97 23.27
C THR A 3 -6.57 -5.79 22.02
N ARG A 4 -7.01 -7.03 22.21
CA ARG A 4 -7.53 -7.83 21.10
C ARG A 4 -8.95 -7.36 20.77
N PRO A 5 -9.33 -7.20 19.48
CA PRO A 5 -10.70 -6.92 19.08
C PRO A 5 -11.68 -7.96 19.64
N THR A 6 -12.90 -7.53 19.94
CA THR A 6 -13.95 -8.36 20.58
C THR A 6 -14.48 -9.46 19.66
N ASP A 7 -14.47 -9.23 18.34
CA ASP A 7 -14.77 -10.23 17.31
C ASP A 7 -13.55 -11.12 16.96
N GLY A 8 -12.38 -10.82 17.52
CA GLY A 8 -11.11 -11.49 17.26
C GLY A 8 -10.38 -11.05 15.97
N ARG A 9 -10.94 -10.16 15.15
CA ARG A 9 -10.44 -9.86 13.81
C ARG A 9 -9.67 -8.54 13.75
N VAL A 10 -8.49 -8.58 13.14
CA VAL A 10 -7.77 -7.39 12.69
C VAL A 10 -7.77 -7.44 11.17
N ASN A 11 -8.73 -6.76 10.56
CA ASN A 11 -8.92 -6.72 9.11
C ASN A 11 -8.64 -5.31 8.59
N SER A 12 -7.36 -4.95 8.51
CA SER A 12 -6.90 -3.66 7.98
C SER A 12 -5.52 -3.80 7.32
N TYR A 13 -4.51 -3.06 7.80
CA TYR A 13 -3.13 -3.07 7.28
C TYR A 13 -2.35 -4.33 7.65
N ILE A 14 -2.92 -5.16 8.52
CA ILE A 14 -2.64 -6.60 8.62
C ILE A 14 -3.98 -7.34 8.49
N LYS A 15 -3.96 -8.59 8.01
CA LYS A 15 -5.12 -9.48 7.97
C LYS A 15 -4.93 -10.58 9.00
N PHE A 16 -5.72 -10.59 10.07
CA PHE A 16 -5.56 -11.54 11.17
C PHE A 16 -6.90 -11.89 11.82
N ASN A 17 -7.04 -13.12 12.30
CA ASN A 17 -8.24 -13.61 12.98
C ASN A 17 -7.85 -14.53 14.15
N TRP A 18 -8.16 -14.12 15.39
CA TRP A 18 -8.13 -15.04 16.51
C TRP A 18 -9.20 -16.12 16.30
N PRO A 19 -8.95 -17.39 16.70
CA PRO A 19 -10.06 -18.30 16.93
C PRO A 19 -10.93 -17.64 18.01
N GLN A 20 -12.24 -17.59 17.79
CA GLN A 20 -13.16 -17.21 18.85
C GLN A 20 -12.82 -18.02 20.10
N ARG A 21 -12.73 -17.36 21.26
CA ARG A 21 -12.91 -18.12 22.50
C ARG A 21 -14.23 -18.82 22.33
N ARG A 22 -14.24 -20.16 22.40
CA ARG A 22 -15.48 -20.86 22.75
C ARG A 22 -15.95 -20.19 24.04
N THR A 23 -17.07 -19.50 23.98
CA THR A 23 -17.87 -19.32 25.17
C THR A 23 -18.08 -20.73 25.70
N GLN A 24 -17.46 -21.05 26.84
CA GLN A 24 -17.93 -22.17 27.64
C GLN A 24 -19.38 -21.82 27.91
N GLY A 25 -20.29 -22.52 27.25
CA GLY A 25 -21.71 -22.25 27.36
C GLY A 25 -22.03 -22.30 28.84
N GLY A 26 -22.44 -21.17 29.41
CA GLY A 26 -22.89 -21.14 30.79
C GLY A 26 -23.99 -22.18 30.89
N ARG A 27 -23.75 -23.25 31.67
CA ARG A 27 -24.81 -24.18 32.02
C ARG A 27 -25.83 -23.36 32.79
N SER A 28 -26.91 -22.97 32.12
CA SER A 28 -28.07 -22.39 32.78
C SER A 28 -28.54 -23.38 33.83
N SER A 29 -28.23 -23.07 35.09
CA SER A 29 -28.65 -23.86 36.25
C SER A 29 -30.13 -23.57 36.52
N SER A 30 -30.98 -24.14 35.68
CA SER A 30 -32.43 -24.22 35.87
C SER A 30 -32.81 -25.64 36.28
N ILE A 31 -33.96 -25.76 36.98
CA ILE A 31 -34.44 -26.95 37.72
C ILE A 31 -33.70 -27.12 39.06
N SER A 32 -34.35 -27.24 40.23
CA SER A 32 -35.69 -26.80 40.69
C SER A 32 -35.69 -26.82 42.24
N ALA A 33 -36.67 -26.18 42.88
CA ALA A 33 -36.85 -26.24 44.34
C ALA A 33 -37.83 -27.35 44.78
N ALA A 34 -37.74 -27.74 46.06
CA ALA A 34 -38.46 -28.83 46.76
C ALA A 34 -38.02 -30.26 46.35
N THR A 35 -37.82 -31.24 47.24
CA THR A 35 -38.34 -31.44 48.62
C THR A 35 -37.26 -31.85 49.66
N GLN A 36 -37.65 -32.10 50.92
CA GLN A 36 -36.77 -32.36 52.09
C GLN A 36 -36.61 -33.86 52.44
N ARG A 37 -35.46 -34.24 53.03
CA ARG A 37 -35.26 -35.00 54.30
C ARG A 37 -34.14 -36.05 54.27
N GLY A 38 -33.40 -36.11 55.40
CA GLY A 38 -32.49 -37.18 55.81
C GLY A 38 -31.13 -37.23 55.09
N SER A 39 -30.06 -37.81 55.63
CA SER A 39 -29.55 -38.01 57.01
C SER A 39 -28.44 -39.07 56.96
N ASP A 40 -27.28 -38.74 57.53
CA ASP A 40 -26.26 -39.63 58.11
C ASP A 40 -25.29 -40.46 57.23
N ALA A 41 -24.07 -40.57 57.79
CA ALA A 41 -23.02 -41.61 57.69
C ALA A 41 -22.20 -41.84 56.39
N ASP A 42 -20.88 -41.65 56.53
CA ASP A 42 -19.75 -42.59 56.37
C ASP A 42 -19.76 -43.68 55.26
N GLY A 43 -18.62 -43.84 54.58
CA GLY A 43 -18.30 -45.01 53.74
C GLY A 43 -16.98 -44.87 52.96
N ASP A 44 -16.11 -45.89 53.03
CA ASP A 44 -14.76 -45.93 52.44
C ASP A 44 -14.68 -46.68 51.09
N ASP A 45 -13.48 -46.60 50.49
CA ASP A 45 -12.80 -47.56 49.59
C ASP A 45 -13.16 -47.73 48.08
N ASP A 46 -12.06 -47.73 47.31
CA ASP A 46 -11.67 -48.54 46.13
C ASP A 46 -12.72 -49.09 45.13
N GLN A 47 -12.43 -48.96 43.82
CA GLN A 47 -11.65 -49.99 43.10
C GLN A 47 -11.31 -49.63 41.62
N ILE A 48 -10.01 -49.78 41.30
CA ILE A 48 -9.42 -50.49 40.13
C ILE A 48 -9.63 -49.94 38.69
N GLU A 49 -8.51 -49.92 37.94
CA GLU A 49 -8.45 -49.74 36.48
C GLU A 49 -8.81 -51.04 35.72
N GLU A 50 -9.34 -50.95 34.49
CA GLU A 50 -8.94 -51.94 33.48
C GLU A 50 -8.89 -51.37 32.05
N ILE A 51 -7.90 -51.84 31.27
CA ILE A 51 -7.62 -51.42 29.89
C ILE A 51 -7.71 -52.64 28.97
N PRO A 52 -8.51 -52.58 27.88
CA PRO A 52 -8.32 -53.47 26.74
C PRO A 52 -7.73 -52.73 25.51
N ARG A 53 -6.53 -53.12 25.10
CA ARG A 53 -6.07 -53.03 23.70
C ARG A 53 -6.04 -54.42 23.09
N PRO A 54 -6.54 -54.61 21.86
CA PRO A 54 -6.03 -55.68 20.99
C PRO A 54 -5.00 -55.16 19.98
N SER A 55 -4.12 -56.07 19.57
CA SER A 55 -2.95 -55.84 18.73
C SER A 55 -3.17 -56.11 17.23
N THR A 56 -2.44 -55.35 16.40
CA THR A 56 -1.82 -55.73 15.11
C THR A 56 -2.32 -56.94 14.31
N GLN A 57 -2.44 -56.74 12.99
CA GLN A 57 -1.93 -57.72 12.01
C GLN A 57 -1.34 -57.04 10.79
N SER A 58 -0.35 -57.67 10.17
CA SER A 58 0.35 -57.23 8.95
C SER A 58 0.19 -58.29 7.85
N SER A 59 0.29 -57.89 6.58
CA SER A 59 0.54 -58.80 5.45
C SER A 59 1.16 -58.05 4.27
N SER A 60 1.93 -58.77 3.45
CA SER A 60 2.91 -58.19 2.51
C SER A 60 2.95 -58.97 1.19
N ALA A 61 2.88 -58.27 0.05
CA ALA A 61 3.33 -58.72 -1.29
C ALA A 61 3.15 -57.59 -2.33
N LEU A 62 3.74 -57.65 -3.54
CA LEU A 62 5.17 -57.61 -3.92
C LEU A 62 5.26 -57.56 -5.47
N VAL A 63 6.22 -56.78 -5.99
CA VAL A 63 6.98 -57.04 -7.25
C VAL A 63 6.36 -56.77 -8.66
N ALA A 64 7.29 -56.39 -9.56
CA ALA A 64 7.28 -56.40 -11.04
C ALA A 64 6.65 -55.22 -11.83
N THR A 65 7.18 -54.87 -13.03
CA THR A 65 8.47 -54.17 -13.34
C THR A 65 8.62 -53.91 -14.84
N SER A 66 9.29 -52.81 -15.23
CA SER A 66 9.87 -52.57 -16.58
C SER A 66 8.83 -52.31 -17.70
N ARG A 67 9.06 -51.75 -18.91
CA ARG A 67 10.20 -51.20 -19.73
C ARG A 67 9.54 -50.43 -20.93
N HIS A 68 10.14 -49.77 -21.93
CA HIS A 68 11.52 -49.46 -22.41
C HIS A 68 11.43 -48.27 -23.42
N HIS A 69 12.45 -47.39 -23.51
CA HIS A 69 12.85 -46.61 -24.71
C HIS A 69 11.85 -45.58 -25.36
N SER A 70 12.23 -44.66 -26.28
CA SER A 70 13.48 -43.89 -26.51
C SER A 70 13.27 -42.74 -27.53
N ASN A 71 14.33 -41.94 -27.78
CA ASN A 71 14.67 -41.21 -29.02
C ASN A 71 13.96 -39.89 -29.46
N GLN A 72 14.69 -38.78 -29.26
CA GLN A 72 15.39 -37.98 -30.30
C GLN A 72 14.66 -37.12 -31.37
N HIS A 73 15.30 -35.95 -31.62
CA HIS A 73 15.38 -35.15 -32.86
C HIS A 73 14.12 -34.43 -33.43
N SER A 74 14.26 -33.46 -34.35
CA SER A 74 14.83 -32.08 -34.20
C SER A 74 14.69 -31.22 -35.48
N LYS A 75 14.73 -29.88 -35.33
CA LYS A 75 14.97 -28.82 -36.36
C LYS A 75 13.79 -28.42 -37.28
N HIS A 76 14.03 -27.30 -38.01
CA HIS A 76 13.25 -26.59 -39.04
C HIS A 76 12.05 -25.73 -38.58
N LEU A 77 11.77 -24.55 -39.18
CA LEU A 77 12.66 -23.50 -39.72
C LEU A 77 11.86 -22.18 -39.98
N SER A 78 12.58 -21.07 -40.17
CA SER A 78 12.22 -19.86 -40.95
C SER A 78 10.92 -19.10 -40.67
N SER A 79 11.08 -18.04 -39.88
CA SER A 79 10.75 -16.63 -40.24
C SER A 79 10.17 -16.31 -41.63
N GLN A 80 9.22 -15.37 -41.66
CA GLN A 80 9.15 -14.29 -42.66
C GLN A 80 8.54 -13.01 -42.03
N ILE A 81 9.09 -11.85 -42.36
CA ILE A 81 8.65 -10.51 -41.90
C ILE A 81 8.76 -9.54 -43.09
N ILE A 82 7.62 -8.98 -43.54
CA ILE A 82 7.48 -7.83 -44.46
C ILE A 82 6.08 -7.21 -44.19
N ASP A 83 5.81 -5.90 -44.22
CA ASP A 83 6.56 -4.68 -43.86
C ASP A 83 5.59 -3.46 -43.80
N MET A 84 6.06 -2.30 -43.31
CA MET A 84 5.59 -0.91 -43.50
C MET A 84 4.09 -0.52 -43.38
N LEU A 85 3.79 0.17 -42.28
CA LEU A 85 3.36 1.59 -42.24
C LEU A 85 2.50 2.18 -43.40
N SER A 86 1.28 2.67 -43.09
CA SER A 86 0.89 4.05 -43.48
C SER A 86 -0.33 4.67 -42.75
N LYS A 87 -0.12 5.90 -42.25
CA LYS A 87 -0.99 7.10 -42.27
C LYS A 87 -2.51 7.01 -42.05
N SER A 88 -2.92 7.58 -40.89
CA SER A 88 -3.72 8.83 -40.78
C SER A 88 -5.21 8.90 -41.19
N GLN A 89 -5.97 9.64 -40.36
CA GLN A 89 -7.25 10.31 -40.65
C GLN A 89 -8.47 9.48 -41.10
N ARG A 90 -9.48 9.40 -40.21
CA ARG A 90 -10.60 10.38 -40.23
C ARG A 90 -11.45 10.33 -38.95
N ARG A 91 -12.02 11.49 -38.58
CA ARG A 91 -13.23 11.56 -37.75
C ARG A 91 -14.44 11.21 -38.63
N SER A 92 -15.43 10.53 -38.06
CA SER A 92 -16.82 10.65 -38.48
C SER A 92 -17.72 10.31 -37.28
N ASP A 93 -18.57 11.24 -36.89
CA ASP A 93 -19.54 11.06 -35.82
C ASP A 93 -20.58 9.99 -36.19
N ARG A 94 -21.00 9.19 -35.21
CA ARG A 94 -22.27 8.46 -35.24
C ARG A 94 -22.76 8.17 -33.82
N SER A 95 -23.77 8.92 -33.41
CA SER A 95 -24.67 8.53 -32.32
C SER A 95 -25.60 7.41 -32.79
N LEU A 96 -25.94 6.51 -31.87
CA LEU A 96 -27.13 5.62 -31.79
C LEU A 96 -26.93 4.86 -30.46
N SER A 97 -27.73 5.13 -29.41
CA SER A 97 -29.06 4.58 -29.15
C SER A 97 -29.00 3.29 -28.33
N PHE A 98 -29.43 3.37 -27.06
CA PHE A 98 -29.75 2.20 -26.25
C PHE A 98 -30.91 1.42 -26.87
N SER A 99 -30.85 0.08 -26.75
CA SER A 99 -31.98 -0.85 -26.62
C SER A 99 -31.44 -2.24 -26.28
N ASP A 100 -32.20 -3.03 -25.54
CA ASP A 100 -31.77 -4.34 -25.04
C ASP A 100 -31.55 -5.40 -26.13
N SER A 101 -30.66 -6.34 -25.83
CA SER A 101 -30.68 -7.70 -26.40
C SER A 101 -30.00 -8.66 -25.42
N ALA A 102 -30.78 -9.58 -24.86
CA ALA A 102 -30.27 -10.61 -23.95
C ALA A 102 -29.29 -11.57 -24.66
N SER A 103 -28.39 -12.18 -23.90
CA SER A 103 -27.49 -13.23 -24.36
C SER A 103 -27.24 -14.25 -23.24
N PRO A 104 -26.91 -15.51 -23.57
CA PRO A 104 -27.25 -16.64 -22.71
C PRO A 104 -26.27 -16.90 -21.56
N SER A 105 -26.75 -17.64 -20.57
CA SER A 105 -25.99 -18.15 -19.44
C SER A 105 -24.85 -19.09 -19.86
N ALA A 106 -23.61 -18.64 -19.72
CA ALA A 106 -22.43 -19.49 -19.77
C ALA A 106 -21.98 -19.81 -18.33
N GLU A 107 -22.11 -21.06 -17.89
CA GLU A 107 -21.68 -21.50 -16.56
C GLU A 107 -20.15 -21.57 -16.46
N SER A 108 -19.52 -20.48 -16.01
CA SER A 108 -18.09 -20.45 -15.69
C SER A 108 -17.88 -20.78 -14.21
N ASN A 109 -17.43 -22.01 -13.91
CA ASN A 109 -17.21 -22.50 -12.55
C ASN A 109 -15.95 -21.92 -11.88
N TYR A 110 -15.91 -20.60 -11.69
CA TYR A 110 -14.91 -19.87 -10.90
C TYR A 110 -15.51 -19.36 -9.59
N SER A 111 -15.86 -20.29 -8.69
CA SER A 111 -16.28 -19.93 -7.34
C SER A 111 -15.10 -19.38 -6.53
N VAL A 112 -15.07 -18.05 -6.35
CA VAL A 112 -14.10 -17.35 -5.49
C VAL A 112 -14.43 -17.64 -4.02
N THR A 113 -14.09 -18.85 -3.57
CA THR A 113 -14.23 -19.24 -2.17
C THR A 113 -13.31 -18.39 -1.30
N SER A 114 -13.89 -17.53 -0.46
CA SER A 114 -13.14 -16.57 0.35
C SER A 114 -12.14 -17.30 1.27
N PRO A 115 -10.84 -16.97 1.22
CA PRO A 115 -9.86 -17.59 2.11
C PRO A 115 -10.06 -17.06 3.53
N SER A 116 -10.82 -17.80 4.33
CA SER A 116 -10.99 -17.56 5.77
C SER A 116 -9.64 -17.35 6.44
N ALA A 117 -9.43 -16.17 7.03
CA ALA A 117 -8.18 -15.82 7.69
C ALA A 117 -7.83 -16.87 8.76
N PRO A 118 -6.65 -17.53 8.66
CA PRO A 118 -6.35 -18.74 9.41
C PRO A 118 -6.27 -18.46 10.92
N SER A 119 -6.94 -19.30 11.70
CA SER A 119 -7.10 -19.10 13.14
C SER A 119 -5.85 -19.50 13.94
N TRP A 120 -5.47 -18.68 14.92
CA TRP A 120 -4.24 -18.88 15.71
C TRP A 120 -4.53 -19.32 17.16
N SER A 121 -4.47 -20.63 17.41
CA SER A 121 -4.78 -21.22 18.73
C SER A 121 -3.60 -21.14 19.72
N PRO A 122 -3.81 -20.67 20.97
CA PRO A 122 -2.78 -20.67 22.01
C PRO A 122 -2.29 -22.06 22.46
N HIS A 123 -3.01 -23.13 22.16
CA HIS A 123 -2.71 -24.48 22.70
C HIS A 123 -2.30 -25.50 21.64
N SER A 124 -2.30 -25.13 20.34
CA SER A 124 -1.87 -26.02 19.25
C SER A 124 -0.37 -25.84 18.94
N TRP A 125 0.49 -26.04 19.94
CA TRP A 125 1.94 -25.86 19.79
C TRP A 125 2.67 -27.07 19.18
N ALA A 126 1.96 -28.18 19.00
CA ALA A 126 2.33 -29.33 18.20
C ALA A 126 1.14 -29.74 17.30
N ASN A 127 1.42 -30.51 16.25
CA ASN A 127 0.46 -31.20 15.38
C ASN A 127 -0.65 -30.36 14.74
N HIS A 128 -0.32 -29.56 13.71
CA HIS A 128 -1.17 -29.39 12.53
C HIS A 128 -0.32 -29.10 11.28
N SER A 129 -0.12 -30.13 10.45
CA SER A 129 0.48 -30.03 9.11
C SER A 129 -0.61 -29.78 8.05
N SER A 130 -0.39 -28.79 7.18
CA SER A 130 -1.37 -28.23 6.21
C SER A 130 -2.62 -27.60 6.86
N PRO A 131 -2.97 -26.37 6.44
CA PRO A 131 -3.82 -26.24 5.24
C PRO A 131 -3.10 -25.59 4.05
N LYS A 132 -3.75 -25.64 2.88
CA LYS A 132 -3.24 -25.10 1.59
C LYS A 132 -2.82 -23.63 1.74
N GLY A 133 -1.64 -23.29 1.22
CA GLY A 133 -1.19 -21.91 1.09
C GLY A 133 -1.95 -21.14 0.00
N PRO A 134 -1.65 -19.83 -0.21
CA PRO A 134 -2.21 -19.08 -1.33
C PRO A 134 -1.84 -19.76 -2.66
N PRO A 135 -2.76 -19.86 -3.63
CA PRO A 135 -2.70 -20.83 -4.73
C PRO A 135 -1.64 -20.54 -5.81
N MET A 136 -0.69 -19.62 -5.57
CA MET A 136 0.34 -19.20 -6.52
C MET A 136 1.78 -19.34 -5.98
N LEU A 137 1.97 -19.79 -4.73
CA LEU A 137 3.31 -20.07 -4.20
C LEU A 137 3.67 -21.56 -4.40
N PRO A 138 4.88 -21.89 -4.91
CA PRO A 138 5.36 -23.27 -4.98
C PRO A 138 5.38 -23.94 -3.61
N SER A 139 5.17 -25.26 -3.57
CA SER A 139 5.09 -26.05 -2.33
C SER A 139 6.36 -26.04 -1.46
N HIS A 140 7.47 -25.55 -2.01
CA HIS A 140 8.79 -25.40 -1.37
C HIS A 140 9.16 -23.95 -1.01
N PHE A 141 8.29 -22.97 -1.26
CA PHE A 141 8.54 -21.56 -0.94
C PHE A 141 8.76 -21.35 0.57
N GLY A 142 9.84 -20.67 0.98
CA GLY A 142 10.24 -20.55 2.38
C GLY A 142 10.77 -21.85 3.04
N MET A 143 11.11 -22.88 2.25
CA MET A 143 11.83 -24.08 2.73
C MET A 143 13.33 -24.07 2.39
N VAL A 144 13.80 -23.14 1.56
CA VAL A 144 15.23 -22.97 1.22
C VAL A 144 16.03 -22.50 2.44
N SER A 145 15.50 -21.53 3.18
CA SER A 145 16.19 -20.93 4.33
C SER A 145 15.97 -21.70 5.64
N LYS A 146 17.07 -21.96 6.36
CA LYS A 146 17.06 -22.64 7.67
C LYS A 146 16.48 -21.71 8.74
N MET A 147 15.19 -21.89 9.05
CA MET A 147 14.44 -21.15 10.08
C MET A 147 14.04 -22.07 11.23
N ASP A 148 14.17 -21.61 12.47
CA ASP A 148 13.65 -22.29 13.66
C ASP A 148 12.12 -22.11 13.84
N LYS A 149 11.57 -22.61 14.95
CA LYS A 149 10.13 -22.56 15.23
C LYS A 149 9.56 -21.13 15.30
N ILE A 150 10.29 -20.19 15.90
CA ILE A 150 9.83 -18.80 16.04
C ILE A 150 10.00 -18.07 14.72
N ASP A 151 11.19 -18.19 14.10
CA ASP A 151 11.46 -17.60 12.78
C ASP A 151 10.44 -18.01 11.72
N ARG A 152 10.07 -19.30 11.69
CA ARG A 152 9.10 -19.85 10.73
C ARG A 152 7.68 -19.38 11.00
N GLN A 153 7.34 -19.04 12.26
CA GLN A 153 6.08 -18.38 12.61
C GLN A 153 6.08 -16.90 12.19
N LEU A 154 7.17 -16.17 12.41
CA LEU A 154 7.33 -14.77 11.97
C LEU A 154 7.29 -14.65 10.44
N TRP A 155 7.95 -15.58 9.74
CA TRP A 155 7.87 -15.73 8.29
C TRP A 155 6.45 -16.04 7.80
N ALA A 156 5.77 -17.00 8.43
CA ALA A 156 4.38 -17.31 8.09
C ALA A 156 3.46 -16.09 8.29
N PHE A 157 3.68 -15.29 9.34
CA PHE A 157 2.94 -14.05 9.58
C PHE A 157 3.23 -12.98 8.51
N TYR A 158 4.50 -12.82 8.11
CA TYR A 158 4.88 -11.92 7.02
C TYR A 158 4.06 -12.21 5.74
N ILE A 159 4.11 -13.46 5.28
CA ILE A 159 3.45 -13.93 4.05
C ILE A 159 1.92 -13.92 4.14
N ARG A 160 1.35 -14.37 5.26
CA ARG A 160 -0.10 -14.66 5.37
C ARG A 160 -0.92 -13.54 5.99
N ASN A 161 -0.28 -12.63 6.74
CA ASN A 161 -0.97 -11.62 7.55
C ASN A 161 -0.48 -10.20 7.23
N TRP A 162 0.82 -10.01 6.98
CA TRP A 162 1.38 -8.68 6.67
C TRP A 162 1.23 -8.31 5.20
N CYS A 163 1.76 -9.11 4.26
CA CYS A 163 1.71 -8.79 2.83
C CYS A 163 0.27 -8.65 2.27
N PRO A 164 -0.72 -9.49 2.64
CA PRO A 164 -2.13 -9.29 2.24
C PRO A 164 -2.79 -8.09 2.93
N GLY A 165 -2.19 -7.56 4.00
CA GLY A 165 -2.57 -6.28 4.59
C GLY A 165 -1.95 -5.07 3.88
N ARG A 166 -0.92 -5.27 3.04
CA ARG A 166 -0.30 -4.21 2.25
C ARG A 166 -1.05 -3.89 0.96
N SER A 167 -1.47 -4.91 0.21
CA SER A 167 -2.12 -4.76 -1.11
C SER A 167 -3.18 -5.82 -1.38
N ILE A 168 -4.27 -5.42 -2.05
CA ILE A 168 -5.27 -6.34 -2.62
C ILE A 168 -4.88 -6.90 -3.99
N LEU A 169 -3.96 -6.24 -4.69
CA LEU A 169 -3.50 -6.64 -6.02
C LEU A 169 -2.47 -7.77 -5.92
N GLY A 170 -2.94 -9.02 -5.99
CA GLY A 170 -2.12 -10.22 -5.82
C GLY A 170 -0.91 -10.29 -6.77
N LYS A 171 -1.08 -9.91 -8.04
CA LYS A 171 -0.02 -9.91 -9.08
C LYS A 171 1.09 -8.90 -8.80
N THR A 172 0.75 -7.71 -8.33
CA THR A 172 1.69 -6.57 -8.17
C THR A 172 1.97 -6.22 -6.71
N ASN A 173 1.68 -7.14 -5.78
CA ASN A 173 2.00 -7.00 -4.36
C ASN A 173 3.51 -7.20 -4.14
N SER A 174 4.27 -6.11 -4.30
CA SER A 174 5.73 -6.02 -4.14
C SER A 174 6.28 -6.78 -2.93
N TRP A 175 5.56 -6.74 -1.81
CA TRP A 175 5.96 -7.36 -0.55
C TRP A 175 5.87 -8.89 -0.58
N LEU A 176 4.99 -9.45 -1.41
CA LEU A 176 4.76 -10.89 -1.57
C LEU A 176 5.47 -11.48 -2.79
N GLN A 177 5.47 -10.76 -3.91
CA GLN A 177 5.92 -11.29 -5.20
C GLN A 177 7.39 -10.98 -5.51
N ASP A 178 7.95 -9.92 -4.93
CA ASP A 178 9.31 -9.45 -5.26
C ASP A 178 10.25 -9.49 -4.06
N PHE A 179 9.81 -8.94 -2.93
CA PHE A 179 10.64 -8.91 -1.73
C PHE A 179 10.71 -10.31 -1.11
N ALA A 180 9.56 -10.99 -0.93
CA ALA A 180 9.55 -12.28 -0.25
C ALA A 180 10.42 -13.38 -0.91
N PRO A 181 10.53 -13.51 -2.25
CA PRO A 181 11.49 -14.43 -2.89
C PRO A 181 12.98 -14.09 -2.70
N MET A 182 13.30 -13.03 -1.95
CA MET A 182 14.67 -12.77 -1.47
C MET A 182 14.93 -13.40 -0.08
N GLU A 183 14.10 -14.34 0.39
CA GLU A 183 14.26 -14.99 1.70
C GLU A 183 15.50 -15.89 1.80
N GLY A 184 16.05 -16.29 0.64
CA GLY A 184 17.38 -16.89 0.52
C GLY A 184 18.52 -15.97 1.00
N ASN A 185 18.29 -14.64 1.03
CA ASN A 185 19.21 -13.70 1.66
C ASN A 185 18.91 -13.54 3.16
N ASN A 186 19.91 -13.80 4.00
CA ASN A 186 19.77 -13.77 5.45
C ASN A 186 19.47 -12.36 6.01
N GLY A 187 20.03 -11.29 5.43
CA GLY A 187 19.78 -9.91 5.87
C GLY A 187 18.33 -9.49 5.60
N VAL A 188 17.84 -9.75 4.39
CA VAL A 188 16.45 -9.49 3.98
C VAL A 188 15.47 -10.31 4.82
N LEU A 189 15.73 -11.62 4.99
CA LEU A 189 14.90 -12.49 5.84
C LEU A 189 14.84 -12.00 7.29
N CYS A 190 15.97 -11.58 7.85
CA CYS A 190 16.04 -11.02 9.21
C CYS A 190 15.21 -9.72 9.32
N ALA A 191 15.27 -8.84 8.32
CA ALA A 191 14.46 -7.62 8.28
C ALA A 191 12.95 -7.94 8.25
N MET A 192 12.53 -8.89 7.42
CA MET A 192 11.13 -9.34 7.31
C MET A 192 10.62 -9.96 8.62
N GLN A 193 11.41 -10.83 9.25
CA GLN A 193 11.05 -11.46 10.52
C GLN A 193 10.94 -10.42 11.65
N SER A 194 11.83 -9.42 11.68
CA SER A 194 11.75 -8.31 12.63
C SER A 194 10.50 -7.44 12.40
N LEU A 195 10.20 -7.09 11.14
CA LEU A 195 9.00 -6.30 10.77
C LEU A 195 7.69 -7.06 11.05
N ALA A 196 7.64 -8.37 10.78
CA ALA A 196 6.49 -9.21 11.14
C ALA A 196 6.33 -9.33 12.66
N GLY A 197 7.42 -9.54 13.38
CA GLY A 197 7.41 -9.77 14.82
C GLY A 197 6.89 -8.60 15.64
N ILE A 198 7.17 -7.34 15.26
CA ILE A 198 6.63 -6.19 16.00
C ILE A 198 5.09 -6.14 16.00
N TYR A 199 4.44 -6.60 14.92
CA TYR A 199 2.97 -6.73 14.85
C TYR A 199 2.47 -7.90 15.70
N VAL A 200 3.21 -9.02 15.78
CA VAL A 200 2.87 -10.14 16.69
C VAL A 200 2.99 -9.70 18.16
N TYR A 201 4.05 -8.99 18.49
CA TYR A 201 4.38 -8.54 19.85
C TYR A 201 3.35 -7.56 20.45
N ASP A 202 2.61 -6.81 19.63
CA ASP A 202 1.56 -5.91 20.14
C ASP A 202 0.40 -6.64 20.83
N TYR A 203 0.05 -7.84 20.34
CA TYR A 203 -1.06 -8.66 20.83
C TYR A 203 -0.62 -9.89 21.64
N GLN A 204 0.69 -10.22 21.59
CA GLN A 204 1.38 -11.19 22.43
C GLN A 204 2.75 -10.63 22.88
N PRO A 205 2.77 -9.78 23.93
CA PRO A 205 4.00 -9.15 24.43
C PRO A 205 4.87 -10.11 25.26
N LEU A 206 5.26 -11.24 24.67
CA LEU A 206 6.15 -12.24 25.29
C LEU A 206 7.62 -11.81 25.16
N GLU A 207 8.42 -12.06 26.19
CA GLU A 207 9.81 -11.59 26.21
C GLU A 207 10.67 -12.29 25.15
N ASP A 208 10.49 -13.59 24.92
CA ASP A 208 11.24 -14.33 23.89
C ASP A 208 10.96 -13.80 22.47
N ILE A 209 9.72 -13.36 22.22
CA ILE A 209 9.35 -12.69 20.96
C ILE A 209 10.09 -11.35 20.85
N SER A 210 10.10 -10.53 21.90
CA SER A 210 10.89 -9.29 21.95
C SER A 210 12.38 -9.55 21.71
N ARG A 211 12.97 -10.51 22.42
CA ARG A 211 14.39 -10.87 22.29
C ARG A 211 14.72 -11.32 20.87
N ARG A 212 13.83 -12.11 20.24
CA ARG A 212 14.01 -12.56 18.85
C ARG A 212 13.86 -11.43 17.83
N ILE A 213 12.92 -10.51 18.00
CA ILE A 213 12.75 -9.33 17.14
C ILE A 213 14.01 -8.46 17.13
N ASN A 214 14.54 -8.13 18.31
CA ASN A 214 15.72 -7.27 18.42
C ASN A 214 16.99 -7.99 17.90
N HIS A 215 17.12 -9.31 18.10
CA HIS A 215 18.20 -10.10 17.49
C HIS A 215 18.11 -10.13 15.95
N ARG A 216 16.90 -10.34 15.39
CA ARG A 216 16.68 -10.30 13.93
C ARG A 216 16.85 -8.89 13.35
N PHE A 217 16.52 -7.83 14.11
CA PHE A 217 16.86 -6.46 13.73
C PHE A 217 18.38 -6.27 13.61
N ALA A 218 19.14 -6.62 14.65
CA ALA A 218 20.59 -6.44 14.68
C ALA A 218 21.32 -7.20 13.55
N LEU A 219 20.84 -8.39 13.16
CA LEU A 219 21.40 -9.14 12.03
C LEU A 219 21.12 -8.46 10.67
N ALA A 220 19.94 -7.86 10.50
CA ALA A 220 19.60 -7.11 9.30
C ALA A 220 20.37 -5.77 9.21
N GLU A 221 20.49 -5.07 10.34
CA GLU A 221 21.28 -3.84 10.49
C GLU A 221 22.76 -4.10 10.20
N ALA A 222 23.35 -5.15 10.78
CA ALA A 222 24.74 -5.54 10.52
C ALA A 222 25.02 -5.86 9.04
N ARG A 223 24.11 -6.58 8.36
CA ARG A 223 24.25 -6.86 6.92
C ARG A 223 24.07 -5.59 6.07
N LEU A 224 23.16 -4.69 6.45
CA LEU A 224 23.04 -3.39 5.79
C LEU A 224 24.32 -2.54 5.96
N SER A 225 24.92 -2.54 7.16
CA SER A 225 26.21 -1.89 7.41
C SER A 225 27.36 -2.51 6.60
N GLU A 226 27.41 -3.84 6.46
CA GLU A 226 28.40 -4.52 5.60
C GLU A 226 28.27 -4.04 4.14
N LEU A 227 27.06 -4.09 3.57
CA LEU A 227 26.80 -3.64 2.21
C LEU A 227 27.17 -2.16 2.00
N LEU A 228 26.80 -1.29 2.95
CA LEU A 228 27.14 0.14 2.94
C LEU A 228 28.64 0.44 3.12
N SER A 229 29.44 -0.52 3.58
CA SER A 229 30.89 -0.39 3.71
C SER A 229 31.68 -0.79 2.44
N LYS A 230 31.02 -1.36 1.44
CA LYS A 230 31.67 -1.77 0.18
C LYS A 230 31.86 -0.56 -0.74
N MET A 231 33.05 -0.45 -1.35
CA MET A 231 33.36 0.60 -2.33
C MET A 231 32.57 0.41 -3.64
N GLU A 232 32.37 -0.85 -4.03
CA GLU A 232 31.58 -1.24 -5.21
C GLU A 232 30.61 -2.36 -4.80
N LEU A 233 29.41 -2.34 -5.38
CA LEU A 233 28.34 -3.31 -5.13
C LEU A 233 27.89 -3.92 -6.46
N THR A 234 27.71 -5.23 -6.51
CA THR A 234 27.05 -5.86 -7.66
C THR A 234 25.56 -5.47 -7.70
N VAL A 235 24.92 -5.51 -8.88
CA VAL A 235 23.48 -5.23 -9.03
C VAL A 235 22.61 -6.06 -8.08
N ALA A 236 23.03 -7.30 -7.78
CA ALA A 236 22.38 -8.17 -6.80
C ALA A 236 22.52 -7.65 -5.35
N GLU A 237 23.72 -7.24 -4.93
CA GLU A 237 23.97 -6.66 -3.60
C GLU A 237 23.35 -5.28 -3.42
N THR A 238 23.31 -4.45 -4.48
CA THR A 238 22.58 -3.17 -4.47
C THR A 238 21.08 -3.42 -4.34
N SER A 239 20.54 -4.45 -5.02
CA SER A 239 19.14 -4.86 -4.85
C SER A 239 18.87 -5.39 -3.44
N GLU A 240 19.79 -6.15 -2.85
CA GLU A 240 19.71 -6.58 -1.45
C GLU A 240 19.66 -5.39 -0.49
N LEU A 241 20.60 -4.44 -0.63
CA LEU A 241 20.72 -3.22 0.17
C LEU A 241 19.42 -2.42 0.15
N ILE A 242 18.88 -2.14 -1.04
CA ILE A 242 17.61 -1.42 -1.23
C ILE A 242 16.45 -2.15 -0.55
N THR A 243 16.37 -3.49 -0.66
CA THR A 243 15.31 -4.27 -0.02
C THR A 243 15.43 -4.28 1.51
N ILE A 244 16.62 -4.48 2.07
CA ILE A 244 16.83 -4.41 3.54
C ILE A 244 16.48 -3.01 4.04
N SER A 245 17.03 -1.96 3.42
CA SER A 245 16.79 -0.57 3.80
C SER A 245 15.30 -0.20 3.71
N SER A 246 14.60 -0.64 2.66
CA SER A 246 13.15 -0.42 2.51
C SER A 246 12.31 -1.08 3.61
N ILE A 247 12.69 -2.30 4.04
CA ILE A 247 11.96 -3.05 5.08
C ILE A 247 12.24 -2.47 6.48
N LEU A 248 13.48 -2.10 6.78
CA LEU A 248 13.84 -1.43 8.05
C LEU A 248 13.25 -0.01 8.12
N SER A 249 13.21 0.71 7.00
CA SER A 249 12.52 2.01 6.90
C SER A 249 11.02 1.88 7.12
N MET A 250 10.38 0.85 6.56
CA MET A 250 8.98 0.52 6.85
C MET A 250 8.75 0.15 8.33
N GLN A 251 9.76 -0.37 9.03
CA GLN A 251 9.69 -0.60 10.47
C GLN A 251 9.74 0.70 11.29
N ASP A 252 10.61 1.67 10.95
CA ASP A 252 10.67 3.00 11.58
C ASP A 252 9.41 3.84 11.26
N ILE A 253 8.73 3.59 10.12
CA ILE A 253 7.38 4.12 9.86
C ILE A 253 6.39 3.60 10.90
N VAL A 254 6.29 2.28 11.14
CA VAL A 254 5.20 1.73 11.98
C VAL A 254 5.53 1.68 13.49
N LEU A 255 6.79 1.84 13.87
CA LEU A 255 7.24 2.09 15.26
C LEU A 255 7.24 3.59 15.54
N THR A 256 6.05 4.19 15.53
CA THR A 256 5.85 5.65 15.71
C THR A 256 6.44 6.18 17.03
N GLU A 257 6.53 5.35 18.07
CA GLU A 257 7.17 5.71 19.35
C GLU A 257 8.71 5.75 19.31
N ARG A 258 9.34 5.24 18.23
CA ARG A 258 10.79 5.21 18.04
C ARG A 258 11.30 6.17 16.96
N ARG A 259 10.41 6.84 16.22
CA ARG A 259 10.77 7.84 15.20
C ARG A 259 11.65 8.94 15.81
N ARG A 260 12.61 9.44 15.02
CA ARG A 260 13.42 10.61 15.43
C ARG A 260 12.58 11.89 15.24
N LYS A 261 12.60 12.72 16.28
CA LYS A 261 11.99 14.06 16.30
C LYS A 261 12.98 15.13 15.85
N GLN A 262 12.47 16.32 15.53
CA GLN A 262 13.29 17.52 15.30
C GLN A 262 14.30 17.71 16.46
N PRO A 263 15.56 18.12 16.19
CA PRO A 263 16.09 18.59 14.90
C PRO A 263 16.58 17.47 13.95
N HIS A 264 16.41 16.19 14.30
CA HIS A 264 16.92 15.09 13.49
C HIS A 264 15.94 14.64 12.41
N ASN A 265 16.46 14.25 11.24
CA ASN A 265 15.66 13.57 10.22
C ASN A 265 15.22 12.17 10.71
N PRO A 266 13.99 11.72 10.38
CA PRO A 266 13.50 10.39 10.73
C PRO A 266 14.23 9.30 9.92
N ARG A 267 14.47 8.12 10.52
CA ARG A 267 15.32 7.10 9.90
C ARG A 267 14.68 6.57 8.62
N TRP A 268 13.36 6.41 8.60
CA TRP A 268 12.64 5.94 7.41
C TRP A 268 12.93 6.81 6.17
N LEU A 269 12.97 8.13 6.32
CA LEU A 269 13.20 9.03 5.19
C LEU A 269 14.64 8.95 4.69
N GLU A 270 15.63 8.88 5.60
CA GLU A 270 17.04 8.75 5.21
C GLU A 270 17.33 7.38 4.57
N GLY A 271 16.74 6.28 5.07
CA GLY A 271 16.87 4.96 4.46
C GLY A 271 16.26 4.90 3.05
N PHE A 272 15.12 5.55 2.82
CA PHE A 272 14.54 5.67 1.47
C PHE A 272 15.32 6.61 0.55
N LYS A 273 15.88 7.74 1.03
CA LYS A 273 16.82 8.58 0.24
C LYS A 273 18.10 7.84 -0.14
N GLN A 274 18.64 7.04 0.77
CA GLN A 274 19.81 6.20 0.49
C GLN A 274 19.47 5.13 -0.54
N SER A 275 18.29 4.52 -0.43
CA SER A 275 17.76 3.57 -1.44
C SER A 275 17.54 4.24 -2.80
N GLU A 276 17.10 5.51 -2.83
CA GLU A 276 16.96 6.31 -4.05
C GLU A 276 18.31 6.52 -4.75
N HIS A 277 19.35 6.86 -3.99
CA HIS A 277 20.71 7.00 -4.54
C HIS A 277 21.23 5.68 -5.12
N PHE A 278 21.02 4.55 -4.44
CA PHE A 278 21.39 3.25 -4.96
C PHE A 278 20.53 2.81 -6.16
N LEU A 279 19.25 3.21 -6.24
CA LEU A 279 18.46 3.02 -7.46
C LEU A 279 19.06 3.80 -8.65
N GLU A 280 19.47 5.05 -8.44
CA GLU A 280 20.12 5.93 -9.44
C GLU A 280 21.46 5.34 -9.93
N GLN A 281 22.30 4.81 -9.03
CA GLN A 281 23.60 4.22 -9.38
C GLN A 281 23.52 3.03 -10.35
N ILE A 282 22.57 2.11 -10.14
CA ILE A 282 22.36 0.93 -11.01
C ILE A 282 21.25 1.17 -12.05
N ASP A 283 21.06 2.41 -12.50
CA ASP A 283 20.05 2.74 -13.51
C ASP A 283 20.56 2.60 -14.96
N GLU A 284 20.35 1.42 -15.54
CA GLU A 284 20.78 1.10 -16.90
C GLU A 284 19.90 1.72 -18.00
N GLY A 285 18.80 2.41 -17.65
CA GLY A 285 17.86 2.96 -18.64
C GLY A 285 18.45 4.04 -19.54
N SER A 286 19.57 4.66 -19.14
CA SER A 286 20.39 5.57 -19.95
C SER A 286 20.97 4.92 -21.21
N ARG A 287 21.08 3.58 -21.27
CA ARG A 287 21.57 2.83 -22.43
C ARG A 287 20.55 2.71 -23.57
N PHE A 288 19.28 3.08 -23.34
CA PHE A 288 18.18 2.89 -24.28
C PHE A 288 17.75 4.21 -24.89
N TRP A 289 17.65 4.27 -26.23
CA TRP A 289 17.18 5.46 -26.96
C TRP A 289 15.73 5.86 -26.62
N SER A 290 14.91 4.90 -26.17
CA SER A 290 13.55 5.18 -25.67
C SER A 290 13.30 4.46 -24.36
N LYS A 291 12.66 5.18 -23.42
CA LYS A 291 12.19 4.65 -22.13
C LYS A 291 11.22 3.46 -22.28
N SER A 292 10.48 3.40 -23.39
CA SER A 292 9.61 2.28 -23.74
C SER A 292 10.34 0.95 -23.94
N ASN A 293 11.64 1.00 -24.21
CA ASN A 293 12.45 -0.17 -24.55
C ASN A 293 13.23 -0.69 -23.33
N VAL A 294 13.24 0.06 -22.21
CA VAL A 294 13.92 -0.32 -20.97
C VAL A 294 13.12 -1.44 -20.29
N GLN A 295 13.64 -2.66 -20.35
CA GLN A 295 13.07 -3.81 -19.65
C GLN A 295 13.61 -3.86 -18.22
N GLN A 296 12.72 -3.86 -17.23
CA GLN A 296 13.07 -4.01 -15.81
C GLN A 296 12.53 -5.33 -15.27
N SER A 297 13.24 -5.92 -14.30
CA SER A 297 12.69 -7.02 -13.52
C SER A 297 11.57 -6.54 -12.59
N SER A 298 10.63 -7.44 -12.25
CA SER A 298 9.55 -7.15 -11.31
C SER A 298 10.09 -6.59 -9.97
N LEU A 299 11.19 -7.15 -9.47
CA LEU A 299 11.88 -6.63 -8.27
C LEU A 299 12.34 -5.18 -8.44
N ARG A 300 12.97 -4.83 -9.57
CA ARG A 300 13.43 -3.46 -9.84
C ARG A 300 12.25 -2.47 -9.95
N ILE A 301 11.13 -2.88 -10.53
CA ILE A 301 9.90 -2.08 -10.59
C ILE A 301 9.34 -1.86 -9.17
N SER A 302 9.21 -2.94 -8.39
CA SER A 302 8.70 -2.89 -7.02
C SER A 302 9.58 -2.08 -6.06
N GLN A 303 10.91 -2.19 -6.15
CA GLN A 303 11.84 -1.32 -5.43
C GLN A 303 11.67 0.15 -5.84
N SER A 304 11.65 0.42 -7.15
CA SER A 304 11.46 1.78 -7.68
C SER A 304 10.17 2.43 -7.18
N ILE A 305 9.07 1.66 -7.11
CA ILE A 305 7.77 2.14 -6.65
C ILE A 305 7.73 2.31 -5.13
N ILE A 306 8.28 1.38 -4.33
CA ILE A 306 8.31 1.50 -2.86
C ILE A 306 9.16 2.71 -2.44
N VAL A 307 10.38 2.83 -2.98
CA VAL A 307 11.29 3.95 -2.67
C VAL A 307 10.73 5.27 -3.22
N GLY A 308 10.28 5.28 -4.48
CA GLY A 308 9.68 6.45 -5.11
C GLY A 308 8.46 6.96 -4.33
N ARG A 309 7.55 6.06 -3.89
CA ARG A 309 6.41 6.40 -3.04
C ARG A 309 6.87 7.08 -1.75
N ALA A 310 7.85 6.52 -1.05
CA ALA A 310 8.30 7.09 0.21
C ALA A 310 8.95 8.47 0.05
N VAL A 311 9.84 8.62 -0.93
CA VAL A 311 10.56 9.88 -1.13
C VAL A 311 9.65 10.96 -1.74
N VAL A 312 8.85 10.66 -2.77
CA VAL A 312 7.98 11.66 -3.41
C VAL A 312 6.86 12.11 -2.46
N LEU A 313 6.20 11.20 -1.73
CA LEU A 313 5.14 11.59 -0.80
C LEU A 313 5.68 12.44 0.37
N SER A 314 6.94 12.26 0.79
CA SER A 314 7.57 13.14 1.79
C SER A 314 7.73 14.60 1.33
N GLN A 315 7.84 14.86 0.02
CA GLN A 315 8.04 16.20 -0.53
C GLN A 315 6.78 17.07 -0.49
N LEU A 316 5.61 16.44 -0.44
CA LEU A 316 4.30 17.12 -0.49
C LEU A 316 4.13 18.14 0.65
N MET A 317 4.62 17.79 1.85
CA MET A 317 4.62 18.65 3.04
C MET A 317 6.04 19.08 3.48
N ALA A 318 7.03 19.00 2.59
CA ALA A 318 8.38 19.53 2.83
C ALA A 318 8.55 20.90 2.12
N PRO A 319 9.42 21.80 2.63
CA PRO A 319 9.76 23.05 1.95
C PRO A 319 10.37 22.83 0.56
N LEU A 320 10.20 23.83 -0.30
CA LEU A 320 10.94 23.90 -1.56
C LEU A 320 12.44 24.12 -1.26
N LYS A 321 13.31 23.48 -2.05
CA LYS A 321 14.77 23.69 -1.98
C LYS A 321 15.10 25.15 -2.32
N SER A 322 16.03 25.75 -1.59
CA SER A 322 16.49 27.12 -1.88
C SER A 322 17.17 27.21 -3.25
N PRO A 323 17.16 28.38 -3.91
CA PRO A 323 17.80 28.56 -5.22
C PRO A 323 19.29 28.19 -5.24
N SER A 324 19.96 28.28 -4.10
CA SER A 324 21.38 27.93 -3.92
C SER A 324 21.71 26.43 -3.92
N VAL A 325 20.71 25.53 -3.78
CA VAL A 325 20.93 24.08 -3.65
C VAL A 325 20.00 23.24 -4.54
N PHE A 326 19.31 23.88 -5.48
CA PHE A 326 18.42 23.23 -6.42
C PHE A 326 19.05 23.23 -7.82
N ASP A 327 19.21 22.03 -8.36
CA ASP A 327 19.65 21.77 -9.73
C ASP A 327 18.40 21.51 -10.59
N PRO A 328 18.05 22.41 -11.55
CA PRO A 328 16.90 22.22 -12.42
C PRO A 328 16.98 21.00 -13.32
N GLU A 329 18.16 20.61 -13.78
CA GLU A 329 18.33 19.50 -14.72
C GLU A 329 18.25 18.17 -13.96
N LYS A 330 18.97 18.06 -12.83
CA LYS A 330 18.89 16.88 -11.98
C LYS A 330 17.50 16.66 -11.40
N GLU A 331 16.84 17.69 -10.83
CA GLU A 331 15.51 17.51 -10.24
C GLU A 331 14.40 17.27 -11.28
N ALA A 332 14.58 17.69 -12.54
CA ALA A 332 13.66 17.34 -13.63
C ALA A 332 13.81 15.87 -14.07
N ALA A 333 15.04 15.37 -14.14
CA ALA A 333 15.35 13.98 -14.53
C ALA A 333 15.10 12.96 -13.40
N ARG A 334 15.08 13.42 -12.14
CA ARG A 334 14.91 12.62 -10.93
C ARG A 334 13.64 11.75 -10.96
N PHE A 335 13.76 10.52 -10.46
CA PHE A 335 12.73 9.47 -10.59
C PHE A 335 12.40 9.06 -12.03
N GLY A 336 13.27 9.38 -13.01
CA GLY A 336 13.06 9.07 -14.42
C GLY A 336 12.83 7.59 -14.74
N TRP A 337 13.27 6.69 -13.86
CA TRP A 337 13.05 5.25 -13.85
C TRP A 337 11.60 4.82 -13.58
N LEU A 338 10.75 5.69 -13.01
CA LEU A 338 9.31 5.44 -12.90
C LEU A 338 8.60 5.48 -14.26
N LEU A 339 9.24 6.03 -15.30
CA LEU A 339 8.69 6.17 -16.66
C LEU A 339 9.21 5.11 -17.64
N TYR A 340 9.69 3.97 -17.15
CA TYR A 340 10.20 2.87 -17.98
C TYR A 340 9.12 1.82 -18.27
N GLY A 341 9.29 1.10 -19.38
CA GLY A 341 8.24 0.27 -19.97
C GLY A 341 7.29 1.10 -20.84
N ASN A 342 6.27 0.43 -21.36
CA ASN A 342 5.30 1.00 -22.30
C ASN A 342 4.21 1.85 -21.56
N MET A 343 3.16 2.28 -22.28
CA MET A 343 2.07 3.05 -21.67
C MET A 343 1.22 2.21 -20.70
N GLU A 344 0.92 0.96 -21.02
CA GLU A 344 0.22 0.02 -20.14
C GLU A 344 0.97 -0.12 -18.80
N ASP A 345 2.28 -0.36 -18.85
CA ASP A 345 3.17 -0.44 -17.68
C ASP A 345 3.23 0.87 -16.86
N MET A 346 3.00 2.02 -17.49
CA MET A 346 3.03 3.34 -16.84
C MET A 346 1.71 3.73 -16.17
N TYR A 347 0.58 3.27 -16.72
CA TYR A 347 -0.76 3.57 -16.22
C TYR A 347 -1.40 2.43 -15.38
N GLU A 348 -0.75 1.26 -15.25
CA GLU A 348 -1.18 0.19 -14.33
C GLU A 348 -1.14 0.66 -12.87
N ILE A 349 -2.23 0.44 -12.14
CA ILE A 349 -2.33 0.67 -10.70
C ILE A 349 -1.52 -0.42 -9.99
N HIS A 350 -0.43 -0.04 -9.33
CA HIS A 350 0.53 -1.02 -8.79
C HIS A 350 0.27 -1.34 -7.31
N GLY A 351 0.39 -2.60 -6.92
CA GLY A 351 0.20 -3.07 -5.55
C GLY A 351 1.15 -2.43 -4.53
N GLY A 352 2.34 -2.03 -4.95
CA GLY A 352 3.31 -1.30 -4.12
C GLY A 352 2.88 0.11 -3.68
N CYS A 353 1.87 0.73 -4.32
CA CYS A 353 1.46 2.11 -4.00
C CYS A 353 -0.05 2.39 -3.98
N GLY A 354 -0.88 1.65 -4.74
CA GLY A 354 -2.33 1.90 -4.84
C GLY A 354 -2.75 2.87 -5.95
N PHE A 355 -1.83 3.23 -6.84
CA PHE A 355 -2.05 4.10 -8.01
C PHE A 355 -0.97 3.85 -9.07
N SER A 356 -0.96 4.58 -10.18
CA SER A 356 0.01 4.35 -11.27
C SER A 356 1.37 5.00 -11.05
N LYS A 357 2.42 4.43 -11.67
CA LYS A 357 3.79 4.96 -11.58
C LYS A 357 3.96 6.29 -12.33
N LYS A 358 3.20 6.53 -13.41
CA LYS A 358 3.07 7.85 -14.05
C LYS A 358 2.44 8.89 -13.13
N LEU A 359 1.39 8.54 -12.36
CA LEU A 359 0.80 9.47 -11.39
C LEU A 359 1.79 9.80 -10.26
N LEU A 360 2.54 8.82 -9.76
CA LEU A 360 3.61 9.02 -8.77
C LEU A 360 4.69 9.99 -9.30
N HIS A 361 5.13 9.82 -10.55
CA HIS A 361 6.05 10.75 -11.20
C HIS A 361 5.42 12.15 -11.38
N SER A 362 4.14 12.26 -11.73
CA SER A 362 3.49 13.58 -11.82
C SER A 362 3.49 14.34 -10.48
N MET A 363 3.45 13.65 -9.32
CA MET A 363 3.57 14.28 -8.00
C MET A 363 4.96 14.89 -7.72
N SER A 364 6.05 14.27 -8.21
CA SER A 364 7.38 14.90 -8.12
C SER A 364 7.47 16.09 -9.08
N GLN A 365 6.93 15.98 -10.29
CA GLN A 365 6.95 17.07 -11.29
C GLN A 365 6.13 18.30 -10.87
N ILE A 366 5.03 18.13 -10.11
CA ILE A 366 4.33 19.25 -9.47
C ILE A 366 5.24 19.98 -8.48
N SER A 367 5.98 19.22 -7.67
CA SER A 367 6.91 19.76 -6.67
C SER A 367 8.11 20.47 -7.33
N TYR A 368 8.60 19.94 -8.45
CA TYR A 368 9.58 20.58 -9.34
C TYR A 368 9.06 21.91 -9.90
N CYS A 369 7.84 21.95 -10.47
CA CYS A 369 7.25 23.19 -11.00
C CYS A 369 7.09 24.26 -9.92
N ALA A 370 6.68 23.88 -8.70
CA ALA A 370 6.60 24.79 -7.56
C ALA A 370 7.99 25.34 -7.16
N ALA A 371 9.02 24.49 -7.13
CA ALA A 371 10.39 24.91 -6.83
C ALA A 371 10.94 25.90 -7.89
N ARG A 372 10.74 25.61 -9.19
CA ARG A 372 11.12 26.50 -10.29
C ARG A 372 10.43 27.87 -10.18
N LEU A 373 9.12 27.91 -9.92
CA LEU A 373 8.36 29.15 -9.73
C LEU A 373 8.69 29.90 -8.42
N TYR A 374 9.33 29.24 -7.46
CA TYR A 374 9.86 29.89 -6.26
C TYR A 374 11.23 30.55 -6.51
N GLN A 375 12.04 29.95 -7.39
CA GLN A 375 13.36 30.47 -7.78
C GLN A 375 13.27 31.60 -8.80
N ASP A 376 12.34 31.48 -9.74
CA ASP A 376 12.10 32.41 -10.84
C ASP A 376 10.59 32.70 -10.90
N PRO A 377 10.10 33.69 -10.12
CA PRO A 377 8.67 34.00 -10.05
C PRO A 377 8.10 34.52 -11.37
N GLU A 378 8.88 35.27 -12.15
CA GLU A 378 8.44 35.85 -13.42
C GLU A 378 8.49 34.83 -14.58
N SER A 379 8.95 33.59 -14.33
CA SER A 379 9.00 32.52 -15.31
C SER A 379 7.61 32.13 -15.79
N THR A 380 7.33 32.31 -17.08
CA THR A 380 6.10 31.80 -17.70
C THR A 380 6.13 30.28 -17.91
N ILE A 381 7.32 29.66 -17.92
CA ILE A 381 7.51 28.24 -18.24
C ILE A 381 6.92 27.33 -17.15
N ALA A 382 7.30 27.50 -15.88
CA ALA A 382 6.80 26.62 -14.81
C ALA A 382 5.26 26.66 -14.64
N PRO A 383 4.57 27.82 -14.74
CA PRO A 383 3.12 27.90 -14.80
C PRO A 383 2.49 27.25 -16.04
N LEU A 384 3.16 27.28 -17.21
CA LEU A 384 2.70 26.58 -18.41
C LEU A 384 2.84 25.06 -18.27
N THR A 385 3.98 24.57 -17.77
CA THR A 385 4.19 23.15 -17.45
C THR A 385 3.20 22.65 -16.40
N ALA A 386 2.91 23.44 -15.36
CA ALA A 386 1.89 23.12 -14.37
C ALA A 386 0.48 23.02 -14.99
N LYS A 387 0.12 23.91 -15.95
CA LYS A 387 -1.15 23.80 -16.69
C LYS A 387 -1.20 22.55 -17.58
N PHE A 388 -0.10 22.18 -18.22
CA PHE A 388 -0.01 20.95 -19.01
C PHE A 388 -0.17 19.69 -18.15
N LEU A 389 0.52 19.64 -17.00
CA LEU A 389 0.35 18.57 -16.00
C LEU A 389 -1.08 18.49 -15.47
N LEU A 390 -1.79 19.63 -15.35
CA LEU A 390 -3.20 19.65 -14.95
C LEU A 390 -4.13 19.06 -16.03
N SER A 391 -3.87 19.33 -17.32
CA SER A 391 -4.59 18.63 -18.41
C SER A 391 -4.29 17.13 -18.41
N GLU A 392 -3.01 16.72 -18.31
CA GLU A 392 -2.66 15.29 -18.19
C GLU A 392 -3.40 14.63 -17.03
N LEU A 393 -3.43 15.24 -15.84
CA LEU A 393 -4.11 14.68 -14.66
C LEU A 393 -5.64 14.66 -14.79
N ARG A 394 -6.24 15.64 -15.48
CA ARG A 394 -7.68 15.66 -15.75
C ARG A 394 -8.10 14.57 -16.73
N GLU A 395 -7.25 14.21 -17.69
CA GLU A 395 -7.50 13.16 -18.69
C GLU A 395 -6.94 11.78 -18.31
N MET A 396 -6.08 11.70 -17.29
CA MET A 396 -5.37 10.48 -16.87
C MET A 396 -6.32 9.34 -16.48
N ARG A 397 -6.46 8.36 -17.37
CA ARG A 397 -7.02 7.05 -17.07
C ARG A 397 -5.94 6.15 -16.47
N GLN A 398 -6.26 5.52 -15.35
CA GLN A 398 -5.48 4.44 -14.74
C GLN A 398 -6.26 3.13 -14.94
N TRP A 399 -5.56 1.99 -15.00
CA TRP A 399 -6.18 0.66 -15.18
C TRP A 399 -5.62 -0.34 -14.17
N SER A 400 -6.23 -1.52 -13.99
CA SER A 400 -5.73 -2.53 -13.06
C SER A 400 -5.75 -3.94 -13.63
N SER A 401 -4.77 -4.75 -13.24
CA SER A 401 -4.72 -6.19 -13.44
C SER A 401 -5.36 -6.98 -12.27
N ALA A 402 -6.26 -6.37 -11.52
CA ALA A 402 -7.10 -7.08 -10.56
C ALA A 402 -8.06 -8.05 -11.28
N PRO A 403 -8.54 -9.10 -10.60
CA PRO A 403 -9.73 -9.82 -11.05
C PRO A 403 -10.88 -8.84 -11.27
N ASP A 404 -11.66 -9.09 -12.33
CA ASP A 404 -12.85 -8.33 -12.70
C ASP A 404 -12.60 -6.84 -13.05
N SER A 405 -11.35 -6.45 -13.33
CA SER A 405 -10.99 -5.16 -13.93
C SER A 405 -10.93 -5.26 -15.47
N ALA A 406 -11.29 -4.17 -16.15
CA ALA A 406 -11.20 -4.08 -17.60
C ALA A 406 -9.72 -4.13 -18.09
N PRO A 407 -9.38 -4.92 -19.13
CA PRO A 407 -8.06 -4.90 -19.75
C PRO A 407 -7.67 -3.50 -20.26
N TRP A 408 -6.36 -3.22 -20.37
CA TRP A 408 -5.84 -1.91 -20.78
C TRP A 408 -6.48 -1.34 -22.06
N GLU A 409 -6.71 -2.17 -23.08
CA GLU A 409 -7.33 -1.73 -24.33
C GLU A 409 -8.76 -1.20 -24.16
N GLU A 410 -9.55 -1.82 -23.29
CA GLU A 410 -10.91 -1.39 -22.93
C GLU A 410 -10.91 -0.25 -21.91
N ALA A 411 -10.01 -0.31 -20.93
CA ALA A 411 -9.92 0.68 -19.85
C ALA A 411 -9.76 2.12 -20.36
N LYS A 412 -9.08 2.30 -21.51
CA LYS A 412 -8.89 3.59 -22.20
C LYS A 412 -10.17 4.22 -22.76
N SER A 413 -11.20 3.44 -23.10
CA SER A 413 -12.45 3.94 -23.70
C SER A 413 -13.61 4.05 -22.70
N LEU A 414 -13.49 3.40 -21.54
CA LEU A 414 -14.45 3.51 -20.44
C LEU A 414 -14.47 4.93 -19.82
N PRO A 415 -15.61 5.37 -19.26
CA PRO A 415 -15.69 6.59 -18.45
C PRO A 415 -14.66 6.63 -17.31
N GLN A 416 -14.30 7.83 -16.86
CA GLN A 416 -13.47 7.99 -15.66
C GLN A 416 -14.21 7.44 -14.43
N THR A 417 -13.47 6.80 -13.53
CA THR A 417 -14.03 6.14 -12.32
C THR A 417 -14.87 7.12 -11.49
N ILE A 418 -14.53 8.42 -11.48
CA ILE A 418 -15.34 9.45 -10.81
C ILE A 418 -16.80 9.51 -11.27
N GLU A 419 -17.14 9.17 -12.52
CA GLU A 419 -18.54 9.23 -12.97
C GLU A 419 -19.41 8.14 -12.30
N MET A 420 -18.84 6.96 -12.06
CA MET A 420 -19.48 5.92 -11.23
C MET A 420 -19.61 6.40 -9.78
N VAL A 421 -18.55 7.00 -9.22
CA VAL A 421 -18.55 7.53 -7.84
C VAL A 421 -19.55 8.69 -7.66
N ARG A 422 -19.79 9.49 -8.70
CA ARG A 422 -20.80 10.58 -8.70
C ARG A 422 -22.23 10.05 -8.84
N ALA A 423 -22.42 8.91 -9.50
CA ALA A 423 -23.70 8.24 -9.67
C ALA A 423 -24.06 7.27 -8.51
N ALA A 424 -23.10 6.93 -7.65
CA ALA A 424 -23.32 6.05 -6.50
C ALA A 424 -24.37 6.64 -5.53
N PRO A 425 -25.33 5.84 -5.04
CA PRO A 425 -26.36 6.31 -4.12
C PRO A 425 -25.80 6.65 -2.73
N GLU A 426 -26.53 7.45 -1.96
CA GLU A 426 -26.17 7.77 -0.59
C GLU A 426 -26.09 6.48 0.26
N GLY A 427 -25.02 6.35 1.05
CA GLY A 427 -24.74 5.15 1.84
C GLY A 427 -24.10 3.98 1.08
N PHE A 428 -23.80 4.11 -0.23
CA PHE A 428 -23.05 3.10 -0.98
C PHE A 428 -21.66 2.85 -0.38
N VAL A 429 -21.26 1.57 -0.28
CA VAL A 429 -19.92 1.14 0.16
C VAL A 429 -19.39 0.09 -0.80
N ILE A 430 -18.09 0.19 -1.14
CA ILE A 430 -17.44 -0.72 -2.09
C ILE A 430 -17.16 -2.10 -1.47
N GLU A 431 -17.75 -3.14 -2.04
CA GLU A 431 -17.53 -4.54 -1.63
C GLU A 431 -16.56 -5.33 -2.52
N SER A 432 -16.25 -4.86 -3.74
CA SER A 432 -15.36 -5.56 -4.69
C SER A 432 -13.93 -5.01 -4.72
N ALA A 433 -12.96 -5.90 -4.93
CA ALA A 433 -11.53 -5.53 -5.00
C ALA A 433 -11.19 -4.66 -6.22
N CYS A 434 -11.85 -4.88 -7.36
CA CYS A 434 -11.75 -4.06 -8.57
C CYS A 434 -12.11 -2.58 -8.29
N HIS A 435 -13.34 -2.30 -7.87
CA HIS A 435 -13.77 -0.94 -7.53
C HIS A 435 -12.94 -0.31 -6.39
N MET A 436 -12.52 -1.10 -5.39
CA MET A 436 -11.68 -0.57 -4.31
C MET A 436 -10.33 -0.08 -4.86
N THR A 437 -9.76 -0.81 -5.81
CA THR A 437 -8.50 -0.42 -6.47
C THR A 437 -8.70 0.85 -7.29
N GLU A 438 -9.70 0.89 -8.17
CA GLU A 438 -9.94 2.05 -9.03
C GLU A 438 -10.26 3.32 -8.24
N VAL A 439 -11.16 3.25 -7.24
CA VAL A 439 -11.57 4.43 -6.45
C VAL A 439 -10.44 4.90 -5.51
N THR A 440 -9.57 3.98 -5.03
CA THR A 440 -8.33 4.37 -4.34
C THR A 440 -7.41 5.16 -5.27
N ALA A 441 -7.15 4.65 -6.48
CA ALA A 441 -6.30 5.31 -7.46
C ALA A 441 -6.89 6.64 -7.96
N GLU A 442 -8.21 6.75 -8.04
CA GLU A 442 -8.94 7.97 -8.39
C GLU A 442 -8.82 9.04 -7.28
N ALA A 443 -8.93 8.65 -6.01
CA ALA A 443 -8.67 9.55 -4.88
C ALA A 443 -7.22 10.09 -4.89
N TRP A 444 -6.23 9.25 -5.27
CA TRP A 444 -4.85 9.71 -5.49
C TRP A 444 -4.72 10.67 -6.69
N ARG A 445 -5.50 10.49 -7.77
CA ARG A 445 -5.52 11.40 -8.93
C ARG A 445 -6.06 12.77 -8.54
N PHE A 446 -7.20 12.83 -7.83
CA PHE A 446 -7.72 14.10 -7.30
C PHE A 446 -6.76 14.77 -6.33
N ALA A 447 -6.09 14.01 -5.46
CA ALA A 447 -5.08 14.57 -4.56
C ALA A 447 -3.90 15.22 -5.32
N ALA A 448 -3.47 14.65 -6.44
CA ALA A 448 -2.47 15.27 -7.31
C ALA A 448 -2.99 16.54 -7.99
N ILE A 449 -4.24 16.55 -8.48
CA ILE A 449 -4.91 17.73 -9.07
C ILE A 449 -4.97 18.88 -8.05
N ILE A 450 -5.45 18.60 -6.84
CA ILE A 450 -5.59 19.58 -5.76
C ILE A 450 -4.22 20.09 -5.28
N TYR A 451 -3.24 19.19 -5.13
CA TYR A 451 -1.85 19.57 -4.81
C TYR A 451 -1.23 20.47 -5.88
N LEU A 452 -1.45 20.17 -7.16
CA LEU A 452 -1.03 21.01 -8.29
C LEU A 452 -1.68 22.40 -8.23
N GLN A 453 -3.01 22.45 -8.06
CA GLN A 453 -3.76 23.70 -7.97
C GLN A 453 -3.26 24.58 -6.82
N CYS A 454 -3.13 24.01 -5.61
CA CYS A 454 -2.75 24.78 -4.43
C CYS A 454 -1.26 25.13 -4.35
N ARG A 455 -0.36 24.25 -4.80
CA ARG A 455 1.09 24.49 -4.72
C ARG A 455 1.66 25.14 -5.98
N ALA A 456 1.53 24.47 -7.13
CA ALA A 456 2.14 24.95 -8.38
C ALA A 456 1.37 26.09 -9.06
N LEU A 457 0.02 26.08 -9.00
CA LEU A 457 -0.83 27.17 -9.53
C LEU A 457 -1.26 28.19 -8.45
N ARG A 458 -0.78 28.02 -7.20
CA ARG A 458 -0.99 28.91 -6.05
C ARG A 458 -2.46 29.32 -5.84
N MET A 459 -3.40 28.41 -6.08
CA MET A 459 -4.82 28.60 -5.81
C MET A 459 -5.10 28.43 -4.31
N PRO A 460 -5.81 29.36 -3.63
CA PRO A 460 -6.17 29.18 -2.24
C PRO A 460 -7.17 28.02 -2.06
N ARG A 461 -7.16 27.35 -0.90
CA ARG A 461 -8.05 26.21 -0.57
C ARG A 461 -9.57 26.47 -0.64
N ASN A 462 -9.99 27.70 -0.98
CA ASN A 462 -11.38 28.09 -1.18
C ASN A 462 -11.73 28.54 -2.62
N HIS A 463 -10.81 28.34 -3.57
CA HIS A 463 -11.03 28.60 -5.00
C HIS A 463 -12.08 27.63 -5.58
N PRO A 464 -12.97 28.04 -6.50
CA PRO A 464 -14.06 27.19 -6.97
C PRO A 464 -13.63 25.85 -7.56
N GLU A 465 -12.55 25.80 -8.37
CA GLU A 465 -12.02 24.54 -8.92
C GLU A 465 -11.56 23.60 -7.80
N VAL A 466 -10.73 24.10 -6.87
CA VAL A 466 -10.23 23.33 -5.71
C VAL A 466 -11.38 22.78 -4.87
N LEU A 467 -12.47 23.52 -4.71
CA LEU A 467 -13.66 23.06 -3.97
C LEU A 467 -14.48 22.02 -4.73
N GLY A 468 -14.46 22.04 -6.07
CA GLY A 468 -15.03 20.98 -6.90
C GLY A 468 -14.23 19.69 -6.76
N ASP A 469 -12.93 19.75 -7.01
CA ASP A 469 -12.02 18.61 -6.91
C ASP A 469 -11.98 18.00 -5.48
N LEU A 470 -12.02 18.84 -4.43
CA LEU A 470 -12.18 18.37 -3.03
C LEU A 470 -13.53 17.67 -2.78
N SER A 471 -14.59 18.05 -3.49
CA SER A 471 -15.92 17.43 -3.32
C SER A 471 -16.01 16.06 -4.00
N ASP A 472 -15.39 15.91 -5.17
CA ASP A 472 -15.24 14.61 -5.83
C ASP A 472 -14.29 13.68 -5.05
N LEU A 473 -13.17 14.20 -4.53
CA LEU A 473 -12.31 13.48 -3.59
C LEU A 473 -13.07 13.01 -2.33
N ALA A 474 -13.93 13.86 -1.75
CA ALA A 474 -14.78 13.48 -0.63
C ALA A 474 -15.76 12.35 -0.97
N LYS A 475 -16.35 12.34 -2.17
CA LYS A 475 -17.20 11.22 -2.62
C LYS A 475 -16.42 9.92 -2.72
N CYS A 476 -15.23 9.93 -3.33
CA CYS A 476 -14.37 8.75 -3.42
C CYS A 476 -14.09 8.17 -2.02
N ILE A 477 -13.68 9.03 -1.06
CA ILE A 477 -13.37 8.61 0.31
C ILE A 477 -14.60 8.07 1.04
N ASN A 478 -15.78 8.69 0.85
CA ASN A 478 -16.98 8.32 1.60
C ASN A 478 -17.53 6.92 1.25
N ILE A 479 -17.32 6.44 0.03
CA ILE A 479 -17.76 5.10 -0.40
C ILE A 479 -16.72 3.99 -0.18
N MET A 480 -15.49 4.33 0.23
CA MET A 480 -14.44 3.33 0.49
C MET A 480 -14.61 2.70 1.89
N PRO A 481 -14.58 1.35 2.02
CA PRO A 481 -14.59 0.70 3.32
C PRO A 481 -13.33 1.03 4.12
N THR A 482 -13.48 1.29 5.41
CA THR A 482 -12.40 1.60 6.38
C THR A 482 -11.90 0.38 7.15
N SER A 483 -12.37 -0.82 6.80
CA SER A 483 -12.01 -2.10 7.42
C SER A 483 -12.37 -3.27 6.47
N GLY A 484 -12.06 -4.50 6.86
CA GLY A 484 -12.42 -5.70 6.11
C GLY A 484 -11.29 -6.21 5.20
N TYR A 485 -11.63 -7.07 4.24
CA TYR A 485 -10.62 -7.69 3.37
C TYR A 485 -10.03 -6.67 2.38
N ASN A 486 -10.87 -5.84 1.76
CA ASN A 486 -10.44 -4.90 0.73
C ASN A 486 -9.62 -3.71 1.28
N PHE A 487 -9.82 -3.31 2.54
CA PHE A 487 -9.11 -2.19 3.15
C PHE A 487 -7.67 -2.55 3.54
N THR A 488 -6.67 -2.08 2.78
CA THR A 488 -5.24 -2.39 2.96
C THR A 488 -4.40 -1.12 3.10
N ALA A 489 -3.08 -1.25 3.29
CA ALA A 489 -2.17 -0.10 3.35
C ALA A 489 -2.01 0.68 2.02
N GLN A 490 -2.62 0.23 0.92
CA GLN A 490 -2.85 1.05 -0.28
C GLN A 490 -3.85 2.20 -0.04
N ALA A 491 -4.65 2.14 1.04
CA ALA A 491 -5.69 3.10 1.34
C ALA A 491 -5.17 4.55 1.32
N PRO A 492 -5.99 5.52 0.85
CA PRO A 492 -5.51 6.84 0.42
C PRO A 492 -5.27 7.80 1.59
N LEU A 493 -4.29 7.49 2.43
CA LEU A 493 -3.96 8.23 3.65
C LEU A 493 -3.62 9.71 3.40
N PHE A 494 -2.77 10.01 2.39
CA PHE A 494 -2.51 11.40 2.01
C PHE A 494 -3.75 12.09 1.42
N PRO A 495 -4.50 11.52 0.46
CA PRO A 495 -5.74 12.14 -0.02
C PRO A 495 -6.77 12.44 1.10
N VAL A 496 -6.93 11.56 2.10
CA VAL A 496 -7.81 11.83 3.25
C VAL A 496 -7.26 12.95 4.14
N PHE A 497 -5.96 12.95 4.43
CA PHE A 497 -5.30 14.02 5.18
C PHE A 497 -5.41 15.37 4.44
N LEU A 498 -5.21 15.37 3.12
CA LEU A 498 -5.34 16.53 2.23
C LEU A 498 -6.77 17.07 2.22
N LEU A 499 -7.78 16.21 2.10
CA LEU A 499 -9.19 16.60 2.18
C LEU A 499 -9.47 17.32 3.51
N GLY A 500 -9.09 16.71 4.64
CA GLY A 500 -9.28 17.32 5.96
C GLY A 500 -8.52 18.63 6.13
N MET A 501 -7.27 18.70 5.66
CA MET A 501 -6.39 19.86 5.78
C MET A 501 -6.87 21.05 4.91
N LEU A 502 -7.48 20.80 3.76
CA LEU A 502 -7.92 21.84 2.84
C LEU A 502 -9.42 22.17 2.93
N ALA A 503 -10.21 21.37 3.66
CA ALA A 503 -11.63 21.59 3.86
C ALA A 503 -11.95 23.03 4.30
N THR A 504 -12.81 23.72 3.54
CA THR A 504 -13.44 25.00 3.98
C THR A 504 -14.97 24.91 4.06
N VAL A 505 -15.51 23.70 4.04
CA VAL A 505 -16.94 23.40 4.23
C VAL A 505 -17.09 22.20 5.19
N PRO A 506 -18.11 22.17 6.07
CA PRO A 506 -18.21 21.12 7.11
C PRO A 506 -18.29 19.68 6.56
N ALA A 507 -18.88 19.48 5.38
CA ALA A 507 -18.99 18.15 4.77
C ALA A 507 -17.62 17.52 4.47
N HIS A 508 -16.64 18.29 3.98
CA HIS A 508 -15.29 17.80 3.71
C HIS A 508 -14.55 17.43 5.02
N VAL A 509 -14.73 18.22 6.08
CA VAL A 509 -14.19 17.92 7.42
C VAL A 509 -14.80 16.61 7.94
N SER A 510 -16.12 16.47 7.86
CA SER A 510 -16.87 15.31 8.35
C SER A 510 -16.41 14.00 7.69
N VAL A 511 -16.23 13.98 6.35
CA VAL A 511 -15.74 12.80 5.63
C VAL A 511 -14.33 12.41 6.07
N ALA A 512 -13.41 13.37 6.15
CA ALA A 512 -12.03 13.09 6.58
C ALA A 512 -11.98 12.61 8.05
N GLN A 513 -12.70 13.29 8.95
CA GLN A 513 -12.82 12.92 10.36
C GLN A 513 -13.40 11.50 10.53
N THR A 514 -14.52 11.22 9.87
CA THR A 514 -15.19 9.90 9.90
C THR A 514 -14.25 8.78 9.44
N TRP A 515 -13.45 9.01 8.40
CA TRP A 515 -12.45 8.04 7.94
C TRP A 515 -11.39 7.79 9.01
N PHE A 516 -10.79 8.84 9.56
CA PHE A 516 -9.75 8.70 10.60
C PHE A 516 -10.28 7.99 11.86
N GLU A 517 -11.47 8.36 12.34
CA GLU A 517 -12.10 7.74 13.52
C GLU A 517 -12.42 6.25 13.29
N LYS A 518 -13.02 5.91 12.14
CA LYS A 518 -13.29 4.50 11.78
C LYS A 518 -12.00 3.68 11.65
N VAL A 519 -10.96 4.20 11.00
CA VAL A 519 -9.68 3.47 10.81
C VAL A 519 -8.92 3.31 12.14
N THR A 520 -8.92 4.33 13.00
CA THR A 520 -8.23 4.28 14.31
C THR A 520 -8.99 3.48 15.38
N SER A 521 -10.28 3.19 15.18
CA SER A 521 -11.09 2.35 16.09
C SER A 521 -10.53 0.94 16.29
N THR A 522 -9.87 0.36 15.27
CA THR A 522 -9.17 -0.93 15.38
C THR A 522 -7.67 -0.66 15.59
N PRO A 523 -7.11 -0.92 16.78
CA PRO A 523 -5.76 -0.46 17.10
C PRO A 523 -4.68 -1.25 16.34
N VAL A 524 -4.06 -0.63 15.35
CA VAL A 524 -2.98 -1.21 14.51
C VAL A 524 -1.87 -0.18 14.25
N ARG A 525 -0.61 -0.60 14.40
CA ARG A 525 0.57 0.24 14.10
C ARG A 525 0.59 0.75 12.66
N SER A 526 0.58 2.07 12.53
CA SER A 526 0.54 2.81 11.27
C SER A 526 0.84 4.30 11.49
N SER A 527 1.05 5.06 10.41
CA SER A 527 1.11 6.52 10.43
C SER A 527 -0.23 7.20 10.74
N VAL A 528 -1.35 6.46 10.80
CA VAL A 528 -2.71 7.04 10.82
C VAL A 528 -2.99 7.84 12.11
N PRO A 529 -2.73 7.35 13.33
CA PRO A 529 -3.01 8.14 14.54
C PRO A 529 -2.17 9.43 14.64
N PRO A 530 -0.82 9.43 14.44
CA PRO A 530 -0.03 10.66 14.44
C PRO A 530 -0.49 11.70 13.41
N LEU A 531 -0.86 11.28 12.20
CA LEU A 531 -1.41 12.19 11.18
C LEU A 531 -2.78 12.74 11.57
N TYR A 532 -3.65 11.94 12.19
CA TYR A 532 -4.95 12.44 12.66
C TYR A 532 -4.78 13.47 13.78
N ASP A 533 -3.85 13.24 14.71
CA ASP A 533 -3.57 14.21 15.78
C ASP A 533 -2.89 15.49 15.25
N ALA A 534 -2.05 15.39 14.21
CA ALA A 534 -1.53 16.56 13.49
C ALA A 534 -2.65 17.32 12.77
N LEU A 535 -3.59 16.62 12.12
CA LEU A 535 -4.75 17.22 11.46
C LEU A 535 -5.65 17.98 12.44
N LYS A 536 -5.91 17.41 13.64
CA LYS A 536 -6.63 18.11 14.71
C LYS A 536 -5.90 19.41 15.12
N ARG A 537 -4.57 19.38 15.27
CA ARG A 537 -3.77 20.57 15.57
C ARG A 537 -3.86 21.62 14.45
N ILE A 538 -3.79 21.21 13.19
CA ILE A 538 -3.95 22.11 12.02
C ILE A 538 -5.32 22.81 12.04
N TRP A 539 -6.40 22.08 12.34
CA TRP A 539 -7.75 22.66 12.45
C TRP A 539 -7.87 23.74 13.54
N MET A 540 -7.04 23.71 14.60
CA MET A 540 -7.05 24.74 15.64
C MET A 540 -6.56 26.12 15.15
N TRP A 541 -5.75 26.19 14.08
CA TRP A 541 -5.15 27.44 13.62
C TRP A 541 -5.43 27.83 12.15
N ILE A 542 -5.72 26.90 11.24
CA ILE A 542 -5.73 27.17 9.78
C ILE A 542 -6.78 28.18 9.28
N ASP A 543 -7.85 28.46 10.06
CA ASP A 543 -8.88 29.46 9.75
C ASP A 543 -8.78 30.78 10.55
N VAL A 544 -7.87 30.83 11.53
CA VAL A 544 -7.59 32.03 12.36
C VAL A 544 -6.22 32.66 12.06
N GLU A 545 -5.24 31.86 11.65
CA GLU A 545 -3.91 32.26 11.21
C GLU A 545 -3.99 33.28 10.04
N PRO A 546 -3.63 34.56 10.22
CA PRO A 546 -3.87 35.61 9.22
C PRO A 546 -3.20 35.36 7.87
N SER A 547 -2.07 34.64 7.87
CA SER A 547 -1.34 34.26 6.66
C SER A 547 -1.98 33.10 5.88
N LEU A 548 -2.86 32.31 6.51
CA LEU A 548 -3.48 31.12 5.93
C LEU A 548 -5.00 31.20 5.81
N LYS A 549 -5.62 32.20 6.43
CA LYS A 549 -7.05 32.47 6.33
C LYS A 549 -7.48 32.68 4.86
N PRO A 550 -8.38 31.84 4.32
CA PRO A 550 -8.73 31.90 2.91
C PRO A 550 -9.40 33.25 2.52
N PRO A 551 -9.12 33.81 1.32
CA PRO A 551 -9.60 35.13 0.94
C PRO A 551 -11.15 35.21 0.90
N PRO A 552 -11.76 36.35 1.28
CA PRO A 552 -13.21 36.50 1.38
C PRO A 552 -13.88 36.30 0.02
N LYS A 553 -15.13 35.79 0.02
CA LYS A 553 -15.86 35.35 -1.20
C LYS A 553 -15.72 36.30 -2.41
N ARG A 554 -15.83 37.63 -2.18
CA ARG A 554 -15.74 38.67 -3.22
C ARG A 554 -14.37 38.77 -3.93
N LYS A 555 -13.28 38.23 -3.35
CA LYS A 555 -11.93 38.22 -3.95
C LYS A 555 -11.55 36.88 -4.60
N ARG A 556 -12.32 35.80 -4.40
CA ARG A 556 -11.96 34.43 -4.85
C ARG A 556 -11.75 34.28 -6.36
N ALA A 557 -12.52 35.00 -7.17
CA ALA A 557 -12.52 34.89 -8.63
C ALA A 557 -11.55 35.87 -9.34
N LYS A 558 -10.73 36.60 -8.59
CA LYS A 558 -9.71 37.53 -9.13
C LYS A 558 -8.33 37.19 -8.56
N LEU A 559 -7.84 36.00 -8.90
CA LEU A 559 -6.41 35.69 -8.84
C LEU A 559 -5.68 36.46 -9.95
N ASP A 560 -4.40 36.74 -9.75
CA ASP A 560 -3.56 37.30 -10.81
C ASP A 560 -3.46 36.32 -12.00
N VAL A 561 -3.36 36.84 -13.22
CA VAL A 561 -3.14 36.07 -14.45
C VAL A 561 -1.77 35.39 -14.39
N ASP A 562 -0.78 36.11 -13.87
CA ASP A 562 0.52 35.58 -13.53
C ASP A 562 0.43 34.74 -12.24
N VAL A 563 1.05 33.56 -12.26
CA VAL A 563 1.07 32.65 -11.10
C VAL A 563 2.18 33.03 -10.12
N GLY A 564 3.28 33.64 -10.59
CA GLY A 564 4.39 34.10 -9.75
C GLY A 564 3.99 35.20 -8.77
N LYS A 565 3.02 36.04 -9.17
CA LYS A 565 2.46 37.14 -8.38
C LYS A 565 1.36 36.70 -7.40
N ARG A 566 0.90 35.44 -7.47
CA ARG A 566 -0.07 34.87 -6.50
C ARG A 566 0.62 34.56 -5.18
N PHE A 567 -0.10 34.80 -4.09
CA PHE A 567 0.33 34.47 -2.73
C PHE A 567 0.61 32.95 -2.59
N PRO A 568 1.82 32.53 -2.17
CA PRO A 568 2.23 31.12 -2.12
C PRO A 568 1.67 30.40 -0.88
N TRP A 569 0.34 30.31 -0.78
CA TRP A 569 -0.39 29.82 0.38
C TRP A 569 0.11 28.46 0.90
N TRP A 570 0.46 27.52 0.01
CA TRP A 570 0.99 26.21 0.38
C TRP A 570 2.33 26.27 1.13
N GLU A 571 3.23 27.18 0.76
CA GLU A 571 4.54 27.29 1.43
C GLU A 571 4.42 27.90 2.83
N HIS A 572 3.47 28.82 3.02
CA HIS A 572 3.10 29.29 4.36
C HIS A 572 2.48 28.16 5.20
N LEU A 573 1.66 27.28 4.60
CA LEU A 573 1.07 26.13 5.30
C LEU A 573 2.16 25.14 5.73
N VAL A 574 3.04 24.76 4.81
CA VAL A 574 4.19 23.86 5.07
C VAL A 574 5.07 24.42 6.19
N LYS A 575 5.42 25.71 6.13
CA LYS A 575 6.18 26.37 7.19
C LYS A 575 5.45 26.29 8.54
N ARG A 576 4.16 26.62 8.58
CA ARG A 576 3.36 26.58 9.82
C ARG A 576 3.25 25.17 10.39
N VAL A 577 3.15 24.14 9.54
CA VAL A 577 3.19 22.73 9.97
C VAL A 577 4.56 22.40 10.60
N GLN A 578 5.67 22.76 9.96
CA GLN A 578 7.01 22.51 10.51
C GLN A 578 7.28 23.21 11.86
N GLU A 579 6.71 24.39 12.08
CA GLU A 579 6.83 25.14 13.34
C GLU A 579 6.08 24.47 14.51
N ASN A 580 5.06 23.65 14.24
CA ASN A 580 4.18 23.06 15.27
C ASN A 580 4.35 21.53 15.42
N GLU A 581 4.84 20.82 14.39
CA GLU A 581 4.92 19.35 14.38
C GLU A 581 6.31 18.82 14.72
N THR A 582 6.41 17.98 15.76
CA THR A 582 7.71 17.51 16.28
C THR A 582 8.46 16.51 15.40
N GLU A 583 7.86 16.05 14.30
CA GLU A 583 8.49 15.18 13.29
C GLU A 583 7.99 15.53 11.87
N ILE A 584 8.70 15.05 10.85
CA ILE A 584 8.24 15.15 9.46
C ILE A 584 7.01 14.24 9.27
N LEU A 585 5.91 14.82 8.79
CA LEU A 585 4.65 14.10 8.56
C LEU A 585 4.87 12.91 7.61
N CYS A 586 4.61 11.71 8.13
CA CYS A 586 4.81 10.46 7.43
C CYS A 586 3.56 10.07 6.65
N LEU A 587 3.48 10.51 5.39
CA LEU A 587 2.30 10.43 4.52
C LEU A 587 2.16 9.07 3.78
N THR A 588 2.71 8.00 4.38
CA THR A 588 2.97 6.68 3.76
C THR A 588 2.34 5.52 4.51
#